data_AF-A0A9E4MN23-F1
#
_entry.id   AF-A0A9E4MN23-F1
#
_cell.length_a   1.000
_cell.length_b   1.000
_cell.length_c   1.000
_cell.angle_alpha   90.00
_cell.angle_beta   90.00
_cell.angle_gamma   90.00
#
_symmetry.space_group_name_H-M   'P 1'
#
loop_
_entity.id
_entity.type
_entity.pdbx_description
1 polymer ?
#
loop_
_entity_poly.entity_id
_entity_poly.type
_entity_poly.pdbx_seq_one_letter_code
_entity_poly.pdbx_strand_id
1 'polypeptide(L)'
;MIHDEASDGTGGPMDERLGQAWALLEAGDAEGARALVKTFVAEEGSEADVLLLLAACAREEGNDDEALEVLGRASARDPEWATPHLWMAELLLLQGRGVEALKHARKAVDLAEDEDEFLSAVVFRASLELESDNPAAAKAALDELPPPEVLAGTPEVAIDAAELHLSLGQPARARALVQSLIDANEDEETLADAWHTMGLVEEASGDETAKRRAWVRTHELDERLSAENETFAADAEEVQAIAASAFEELPAKARKLLQNVPILIDDRPGRDEVAEGLDPRLLGLFRGLPMPEEETMGPGPGLRQIVLYRHNLQRVAPDDMSLAEEIRVTLLHETGHFFGLDEDELEALGLD
;
A
#
# COMPACT_ATOMS: atom_id res chain seq x y z
N MET A 1 -2.47 -3.02 -10.97
CA MET A 1 -2.34 -4.24 -11.79
C MET A 1 -3.34 -4.24 -12.94
N ILE A 2 -2.82 -3.92 -14.13
CA ILE A 2 -3.54 -3.54 -15.34
C ILE A 2 -3.86 -4.80 -16.15
N HIS A 3 -5.14 -5.11 -16.38
CA HIS A 3 -5.54 -6.11 -17.39
C HIS A 3 -5.43 -5.48 -18.79
N ASP A 4 -4.22 -5.41 -19.33
CA ASP A 4 -4.00 -5.18 -20.78
C ASP A 4 -3.63 -6.51 -21.45
N GLU A 5 -4.57 -7.46 -21.42
CA GLU A 5 -4.66 -8.43 -22.49
C GLU A 5 -5.60 -7.87 -23.55
N ALA A 6 -5.03 -7.13 -24.50
CA ALA A 6 -5.66 -6.85 -25.77
C ALA A 6 -6.00 -8.17 -26.47
N SER A 7 -7.18 -8.72 -26.17
CA SER A 7 -7.70 -9.93 -26.79
C SER A 7 -7.94 -9.65 -28.28
N ASP A 8 -7.19 -10.36 -29.12
CA ASP A 8 -7.34 -10.39 -30.57
C ASP A 8 -8.81 -10.72 -30.91
N GLY A 9 -9.51 -9.79 -31.57
CA GLY A 9 -10.98 -9.69 -31.67
C GLY A 9 -11.73 -10.90 -32.24
N THR A 10 -11.76 -12.00 -31.47
CA THR A 10 -12.43 -13.27 -31.77
C THR A 10 -13.14 -13.87 -30.57
N GLY A 11 -13.46 -13.06 -29.54
CA GLY A 11 -14.23 -13.49 -28.38
C GLY A 11 -15.68 -13.85 -28.76
N GLY A 12 -16.19 -14.94 -28.19
CA GLY A 12 -17.58 -15.36 -28.36
C GLY A 12 -18.56 -14.45 -27.61
N PRO A 13 -19.89 -14.70 -27.70
CA PRO A 13 -20.91 -13.93 -26.98
C PRO A 13 -20.79 -13.99 -25.44
N MET A 14 -20.03 -14.96 -24.89
CA MET A 14 -19.76 -15.03 -23.44
C MET A 14 -18.62 -14.08 -23.06
N ASP A 15 -17.52 -14.08 -23.80
CA ASP A 15 -16.37 -13.18 -23.57
C ASP A 15 -16.78 -11.70 -23.62
N GLU A 16 -17.69 -11.34 -24.55
CA GLU A 16 -18.23 -9.97 -24.61
C GLU A 16 -19.03 -9.61 -23.35
N ARG A 17 -19.84 -10.54 -22.83
CA ARG A 17 -20.63 -10.33 -21.61
C ARG A 17 -19.75 -10.26 -20.35
N LEU A 18 -18.69 -11.07 -20.30
CA LEU A 18 -17.68 -11.01 -19.24
C LEU A 18 -16.95 -9.66 -19.26
N GLY A 19 -16.45 -9.23 -20.41
CA GLY A 19 -15.77 -7.94 -20.56
C GLY A 19 -16.66 -6.75 -20.17
N GLN A 20 -17.96 -6.79 -20.54
CA GLN A 20 -18.92 -5.75 -20.13
C GLN A 20 -19.12 -5.70 -18.61
N ALA A 21 -19.12 -6.84 -17.94
CA ALA A 21 -19.29 -6.90 -16.48
C ALA A 21 -18.02 -6.44 -15.74
N TRP A 22 -16.83 -6.77 -16.25
CA TRP A 22 -15.57 -6.19 -15.74
C TRP A 22 -15.55 -4.67 -15.88
N ALA A 23 -15.95 -4.14 -17.04
CA ALA A 23 -16.03 -2.70 -17.24
C ALA A 23 -17.01 -1.99 -16.28
N LEU A 24 -18.07 -2.67 -15.84
CA LEU A 24 -18.99 -2.15 -14.82
C LEU A 24 -18.31 -2.11 -13.44
N LEU A 25 -17.55 -3.13 -13.06
CA LEU A 25 -16.77 -3.13 -11.82
C LEU A 25 -15.70 -2.03 -11.82
N GLU A 26 -14.96 -1.88 -12.93
CA GLU A 26 -13.98 -0.81 -13.10
C GLU A 26 -14.60 0.59 -12.99
N ALA A 27 -15.88 0.74 -13.36
CA ALA A 27 -16.64 1.97 -13.21
C ALA A 27 -17.27 2.15 -11.81
N GLY A 28 -17.04 1.22 -10.88
CA GLY A 28 -17.62 1.20 -9.53
C GLY A 28 -19.09 0.77 -9.48
N ASP A 29 -19.65 0.23 -10.56
CA ASP A 29 -21.03 -0.27 -10.63
C ASP A 29 -21.10 -1.78 -10.34
N ALA A 30 -20.77 -2.17 -9.11
CA ALA A 30 -20.80 -3.57 -8.67
C ALA A 30 -22.21 -4.18 -8.74
N GLU A 31 -23.25 -3.41 -8.43
CA GLU A 31 -24.64 -3.86 -8.52
C GLU A 31 -25.03 -4.16 -9.98
N GLY A 32 -24.65 -3.27 -10.91
CA GLY A 32 -24.85 -3.43 -12.34
C GLY A 32 -24.08 -4.63 -12.88
N ALA A 33 -22.81 -4.80 -12.50
CA ALA A 33 -21.99 -5.95 -12.87
C ALA A 33 -22.64 -7.26 -12.40
N ARG A 34 -23.03 -7.33 -11.12
CA ARG A 34 -23.71 -8.52 -10.57
C ARG A 34 -25.03 -8.81 -11.26
N ALA A 35 -25.82 -7.78 -11.57
CA ALA A 35 -27.07 -7.92 -12.31
C ALA A 35 -26.84 -8.50 -13.71
N LEU A 36 -25.80 -8.03 -14.41
CA LEU A 36 -25.40 -8.54 -15.72
C LEU A 36 -24.95 -9.99 -15.63
N VAL A 37 -24.09 -10.34 -14.68
CA VAL A 37 -23.63 -11.72 -14.47
C VAL A 37 -24.78 -12.70 -14.21
N LYS A 38 -25.78 -12.27 -13.43
CA LYS A 38 -26.99 -13.08 -13.17
C LYS A 38 -27.76 -13.45 -14.45
N THR A 39 -27.61 -12.69 -15.53
CA THR A 39 -28.30 -12.98 -16.80
C THR A 39 -27.71 -14.17 -17.53
N PHE A 40 -26.43 -14.50 -17.31
CA PHE A 40 -25.73 -15.55 -18.05
C PHE A 40 -25.14 -16.66 -17.16
N VAL A 41 -25.05 -16.47 -15.84
CA VAL A 41 -24.62 -17.51 -14.87
C VAL A 41 -25.53 -18.75 -14.88
N ALA A 42 -26.79 -18.59 -15.30
CA ALA A 42 -27.78 -19.68 -15.33
C ALA A 42 -27.79 -20.44 -16.66
N GLU A 43 -27.20 -19.88 -17.72
CA GLU A 43 -27.23 -20.45 -19.07
C GLU A 43 -26.07 -21.43 -19.31
N GLU A 44 -24.97 -21.27 -18.59
CA GLU A 44 -23.77 -22.11 -18.67
C GLU A 44 -23.38 -22.54 -17.26
N GLY A 45 -23.13 -23.84 -17.04
CA GLY A 45 -22.77 -24.36 -15.72
C GLY A 45 -21.51 -23.65 -15.23
N SER A 46 -21.67 -22.75 -14.24
CA SER A 46 -20.75 -21.66 -13.91
C SER A 46 -19.29 -22.00 -14.19
N GLU A 47 -18.79 -21.52 -15.33
CA GLU A 47 -17.38 -21.63 -15.70
C GLU A 47 -16.52 -20.89 -14.67
N ALA A 48 -15.24 -21.25 -14.59
CA ALA A 48 -14.35 -20.70 -13.56
C ALA A 48 -14.29 -19.16 -13.65
N ASP A 49 -14.24 -18.61 -14.85
CA ASP A 49 -14.17 -17.15 -15.10
C ASP A 49 -15.44 -16.42 -14.65
N VAL A 50 -16.61 -17.02 -14.88
CA VAL A 50 -17.89 -16.46 -14.39
C VAL A 50 -17.94 -16.45 -12.86
N LEU A 51 -17.36 -17.47 -12.21
CA LEU A 51 -17.25 -17.52 -10.76
C LEU A 51 -16.25 -16.49 -10.24
N LEU A 52 -15.11 -16.30 -10.89
CA LEU A 52 -14.15 -15.25 -10.51
C LEU A 52 -14.81 -13.87 -10.56
N LEU A 53 -15.54 -13.56 -11.63
CA LEU A 53 -16.25 -12.30 -11.78
C LEU A 53 -17.35 -12.12 -10.73
N LEU A 54 -18.07 -13.19 -10.34
CA LEU A 54 -19.01 -13.14 -9.22
C LEU A 54 -18.31 -12.86 -7.90
N ALA A 55 -17.12 -13.43 -7.68
CA ALA A 55 -16.32 -13.16 -6.50
C ALA A 55 -15.85 -11.70 -6.48
N ALA A 56 -15.42 -11.14 -7.61
CA ALA A 56 -15.09 -9.73 -7.73
C ALA A 56 -16.29 -8.83 -7.39
N CYS A 57 -17.48 -9.12 -7.90
CA CYS A 57 -18.70 -8.39 -7.52
C CYS A 57 -18.95 -8.46 -6.01
N ALA A 58 -18.76 -9.63 -5.39
CA ALA A 58 -18.94 -9.79 -3.94
C ALA A 58 -17.89 -9.00 -3.13
N ARG A 59 -16.64 -8.93 -3.59
CA ARG A 59 -15.58 -8.10 -2.98
C ARG A 59 -15.95 -6.62 -3.00
N GLU A 60 -16.32 -6.09 -4.17
CA GLU A 60 -16.72 -4.67 -4.32
C GLU A 60 -17.95 -4.30 -3.49
N GLU A 61 -18.84 -5.26 -3.24
CA GLU A 61 -20.00 -5.07 -2.36
C GLU A 61 -19.66 -5.20 -0.86
N GLY A 62 -18.40 -5.47 -0.50
CA GLY A 62 -17.94 -5.68 0.88
C GLY A 62 -18.41 -7.00 1.50
N ASN A 63 -18.73 -8.02 0.67
CA ASN A 63 -19.17 -9.33 1.11
C ASN A 63 -18.08 -10.40 0.95
N ASP A 64 -17.01 -10.26 1.73
CA ASP A 64 -15.81 -11.11 1.65
C ASP A 64 -16.09 -12.60 1.87
N ASP A 65 -17.06 -12.93 2.74
CA ASP A 65 -17.42 -14.33 3.00
C ASP A 65 -18.06 -14.99 1.76
N GLU A 66 -18.91 -14.25 1.04
CA GLU A 66 -19.44 -14.73 -0.24
C GLU A 66 -18.33 -14.83 -1.29
N ALA A 67 -17.44 -13.84 -1.37
CA ALA A 67 -16.31 -13.86 -2.29
C ALA A 67 -15.44 -15.10 -2.08
N LEU A 68 -15.08 -15.43 -0.84
CA LEU A 68 -14.32 -16.63 -0.48
C LEU A 68 -15.04 -17.92 -0.87
N GLU A 69 -16.36 -18.02 -0.63
CA GLU A 69 -17.15 -19.18 -1.03
C GLU A 69 -17.13 -19.37 -2.56
N VAL A 70 -17.31 -18.27 -3.29
CA VAL A 70 -17.34 -18.28 -4.76
C VAL A 70 -15.97 -18.61 -5.34
N LEU A 71 -14.87 -18.08 -4.78
CA LEU A 71 -13.50 -18.42 -5.19
C LEU A 71 -13.16 -19.90 -4.91
N GLY A 72 -13.66 -20.45 -3.79
CA GLY A 72 -13.56 -21.87 -3.50
C GLY A 72 -14.25 -22.73 -4.56
N ARG A 73 -15.37 -22.25 -5.12
CA ARG A 73 -16.05 -22.91 -6.25
C ARG A 73 -15.28 -22.72 -7.56
N ALA A 74 -14.70 -21.54 -7.81
CA ALA A 74 -13.89 -21.27 -9.00
C ALA A 74 -12.67 -22.20 -9.07
N SER A 75 -11.88 -22.26 -7.99
CA SER A 75 -10.73 -23.18 -7.88
C SER A 75 -11.12 -24.67 -7.90
N ALA A 76 -12.32 -25.04 -7.46
CA ALA A 76 -12.82 -26.41 -7.63
C ALA A 76 -13.23 -26.72 -9.08
N ARG A 77 -13.61 -25.69 -9.85
CA ARG A 77 -14.00 -25.81 -11.26
C ARG A 77 -12.77 -25.92 -12.16
N ASP A 78 -11.75 -25.14 -11.86
CA ASP A 78 -10.43 -25.20 -12.48
C ASP A 78 -9.32 -25.32 -11.40
N PRO A 79 -8.87 -26.54 -11.09
CA PRO A 79 -7.84 -26.78 -10.07
C PRO A 79 -6.41 -26.38 -10.47
N GLU A 80 -6.17 -26.05 -11.74
CA GLU A 80 -4.85 -25.63 -12.23
C GLU A 80 -4.72 -24.10 -12.30
N TRP A 81 -5.80 -23.37 -12.03
CA TRP A 81 -5.82 -21.91 -12.07
C TRP A 81 -5.31 -21.28 -10.77
N ALA A 82 -4.26 -20.45 -10.86
CA ALA A 82 -3.63 -19.79 -9.72
C ALA A 82 -4.42 -18.58 -9.19
N THR A 83 -5.05 -17.77 -10.06
CA THR A 83 -5.70 -16.51 -9.67
C THR A 83 -6.71 -16.63 -8.51
N PRO A 84 -7.63 -17.64 -8.46
CA PRO A 84 -8.52 -17.78 -7.32
C PRO A 84 -7.78 -18.04 -6.01
N HIS A 85 -6.63 -18.70 -6.06
CA HIS A 85 -5.78 -18.91 -4.88
C HIS A 85 -5.13 -17.61 -4.42
N LEU A 86 -4.66 -16.74 -5.32
CA LEU A 86 -4.16 -15.42 -4.93
C LEU A 86 -5.23 -14.59 -4.23
N TRP A 87 -6.41 -14.47 -4.83
CA TRP A 87 -7.50 -13.67 -4.26
C TRP A 87 -8.03 -14.21 -2.94
N MET A 88 -8.10 -15.55 -2.80
CA MET A 88 -8.42 -16.14 -1.50
C MET A 88 -7.36 -15.79 -0.46
N ALA A 89 -6.07 -15.79 -0.84
CA ALA A 89 -5.00 -15.47 0.08
C ALA A 89 -5.06 -14.00 0.55
N GLU A 90 -5.29 -13.05 -0.36
CA GLU A 90 -5.52 -11.63 -0.04
C GLU A 90 -6.71 -11.43 0.92
N LEU A 91 -7.87 -12.00 0.61
CA LEU A 91 -9.07 -11.85 1.45
C LEU A 91 -8.90 -12.48 2.83
N LEU A 92 -8.27 -13.66 2.88
CA LEU A 92 -7.97 -14.32 4.15
C LEU A 92 -7.00 -13.50 5.00
N LEU A 93 -6.03 -12.82 4.38
CA LEU A 93 -5.11 -11.94 5.07
C LEU A 93 -5.85 -10.76 5.73
N LEU A 94 -6.72 -10.08 4.98
CA LEU A 94 -7.57 -8.98 5.51
C LEU A 94 -8.46 -9.43 6.68
N GLN A 95 -8.87 -10.70 6.70
CA GLN A 95 -9.62 -11.30 7.80
C GLN A 95 -8.75 -11.77 8.99
N GLY A 96 -7.43 -11.53 8.97
CA GLY A 96 -6.48 -11.99 9.99
C GLY A 96 -6.24 -13.49 9.98
N ARG A 97 -6.55 -14.19 8.88
CA ARG A 97 -6.44 -15.65 8.72
C ARG A 97 -5.15 -16.05 7.98
N GLY A 98 -4.01 -15.51 8.43
CA GLY A 98 -2.70 -15.65 7.77
C GLY A 98 -2.25 -17.08 7.47
N VAL A 99 -2.54 -18.05 8.34
CA VAL A 99 -2.20 -19.47 8.10
C VAL A 99 -2.94 -20.04 6.89
N GLU A 100 -4.21 -19.68 6.72
CA GLU A 100 -5.00 -20.09 5.56
C GLU A 100 -4.55 -19.32 4.31
N ALA A 101 -4.31 -18.01 4.44
CA ALA A 101 -3.77 -17.18 3.37
C ALA A 101 -2.47 -17.79 2.80
N LEU A 102 -1.51 -18.14 3.67
CA LEU A 102 -0.24 -18.73 3.28
C LEU A 102 -0.39 -20.06 2.52
N LYS A 103 -1.38 -20.89 2.89
CA LYS A 103 -1.69 -22.12 2.15
C LYS A 103 -2.14 -21.80 0.72
N HIS A 104 -2.97 -20.78 0.54
CA HIS A 104 -3.45 -20.35 -0.76
C HIS A 104 -2.34 -19.67 -1.58
N ALA A 105 -1.53 -18.81 -0.98
CA ALA A 105 -0.38 -18.17 -1.64
C ALA A 105 0.63 -19.20 -2.18
N ARG A 106 0.96 -20.24 -1.39
CA ARG A 106 1.81 -21.35 -1.87
C ARG A 106 1.22 -22.07 -3.08
N LYS A 107 -0.10 -22.29 -3.06
CA LYS A 107 -0.81 -22.96 -4.14
C LYS A 107 -0.83 -22.10 -5.40
N ALA A 108 -0.94 -20.78 -5.28
CA ALA A 108 -0.81 -19.85 -6.39
C ALA A 108 0.58 -19.93 -7.04
N VAL A 109 1.66 -19.92 -6.25
CA VAL A 109 3.03 -20.08 -6.79
C VAL A 109 3.18 -21.40 -7.56
N ASP A 110 2.65 -22.50 -7.02
CA ASP A 110 2.73 -23.83 -7.66
C ASP A 110 1.92 -23.92 -8.97
N LEU A 111 0.94 -23.03 -9.16
CA LEU A 111 -0.02 -23.05 -10.27
C LEU A 111 0.21 -21.94 -11.30
N ALA A 112 1.07 -20.96 -11.01
CA ALA A 112 1.30 -19.82 -11.90
C ALA A 112 1.78 -20.29 -13.28
N GLU A 113 1.11 -19.82 -14.34
CA GLU A 113 1.38 -20.26 -15.71
C GLU A 113 2.32 -19.30 -16.47
N ASP A 114 2.30 -18.02 -16.10
CA ASP A 114 3.16 -16.97 -16.65
C ASP A 114 4.11 -16.37 -15.60
N GLU A 115 5.02 -15.53 -16.07
CA GLU A 115 6.06 -14.93 -15.25
C GLU A 115 5.47 -13.90 -14.26
N ASP A 116 4.52 -13.06 -14.68
CA ASP A 116 3.99 -11.98 -13.84
C ASP A 116 3.15 -12.54 -12.68
N GLU A 117 2.32 -13.56 -12.94
CA GLU A 117 1.57 -14.28 -11.92
C GLU A 117 2.51 -14.97 -10.92
N PHE A 118 3.56 -15.61 -11.41
CA PHE A 118 4.56 -16.26 -10.56
C PHE A 118 5.28 -15.27 -9.65
N LEU A 119 5.75 -14.16 -10.21
CA LEU A 119 6.49 -13.12 -9.51
C LEU A 119 5.66 -12.49 -8.38
N SER A 120 4.42 -12.11 -8.69
CA SER A 120 3.48 -11.54 -7.72
C SER A 120 3.16 -12.54 -6.60
N ALA A 121 2.91 -13.80 -6.95
CA ALA A 121 2.64 -14.85 -5.97
C ALA A 121 3.82 -15.12 -5.03
N VAL A 122 5.05 -15.09 -5.54
CA VAL A 122 6.27 -15.32 -4.75
C VAL A 122 6.49 -14.21 -3.73
N VAL A 123 6.36 -12.94 -4.15
CA VAL A 123 6.49 -11.77 -3.26
C VAL A 123 5.39 -11.78 -2.20
N PHE A 124 4.13 -12.01 -2.59
CA PHE A 124 3.02 -12.07 -1.66
C PHE A 124 3.19 -13.19 -0.62
N ARG A 125 3.65 -14.37 -1.05
CA ARG A 125 4.01 -15.47 -0.14
C ARG A 125 5.16 -15.08 0.80
N ALA A 126 6.18 -14.38 0.32
CA ALA A 126 7.30 -13.95 1.14
C ALA A 126 6.86 -12.95 2.24
N SER A 127 5.95 -12.04 1.91
CA SER A 127 5.30 -11.14 2.87
C SER A 127 4.58 -11.92 3.98
N LEU A 128 3.69 -12.85 3.61
CA LEU A 128 2.95 -13.69 4.57
C LEU A 128 3.86 -14.52 5.50
N GLU A 129 5.01 -14.98 5.00
CA GLU A 129 6.00 -15.70 5.82
C GLU A 129 6.69 -14.77 6.83
N LEU A 130 6.91 -13.48 6.50
CA LEU A 130 7.42 -12.49 7.45
C LEU A 130 6.41 -12.17 8.55
N GLU A 131 5.15 -11.90 8.18
CA GLU A 131 4.06 -11.67 9.14
C GLU A 131 3.84 -12.87 10.09
N SER A 132 4.10 -14.08 9.58
CA SER A 132 4.04 -15.32 10.36
C SER A 132 5.30 -15.59 11.21
N ASP A 133 6.18 -14.60 11.38
CA ASP A 133 7.48 -14.69 12.08
C ASP A 133 8.38 -15.83 11.55
N ASN A 134 8.41 -16.00 10.22
CA ASN A 134 9.21 -17.01 9.54
C ASN A 134 10.19 -16.40 8.50
N PRO A 135 11.16 -15.58 8.95
CA PRO A 135 12.09 -14.88 8.06
C PRO A 135 12.96 -15.80 7.20
N ALA A 136 13.17 -17.05 7.64
CA ALA A 136 13.92 -18.03 6.85
C ALA A 136 13.14 -18.49 5.61
N ALA A 137 11.82 -18.68 5.73
CA ALA A 137 10.98 -19.06 4.60
C ALA A 137 10.71 -17.86 3.68
N ALA A 138 10.51 -16.67 4.22
CA ALA A 138 10.41 -15.44 3.43
C ALA A 138 11.65 -15.23 2.56
N LYS A 139 12.85 -15.36 3.15
CA LYS A 139 14.10 -15.31 2.40
C LYS A 139 14.18 -16.38 1.31
N ALA A 140 13.79 -17.62 1.62
CA ALA A 140 13.81 -18.71 0.65
C ALA A 140 12.87 -18.43 -0.54
N ALA A 141 11.69 -17.86 -0.28
CA ALA A 141 10.77 -17.42 -1.32
C ALA A 141 11.39 -16.31 -2.19
N LEU A 142 11.99 -15.28 -1.60
CA LEU A 142 12.68 -14.22 -2.36
C LEU A 142 13.87 -14.74 -3.18
N ASP A 143 14.56 -15.78 -2.70
CA ASP A 143 15.65 -16.44 -3.45
C ASP A 143 15.15 -17.21 -4.70
N GLU A 144 13.82 -17.37 -4.88
CA GLU A 144 13.20 -17.93 -6.11
C GLU A 144 13.00 -16.86 -7.21
N LEU A 145 13.06 -15.57 -6.87
CA LEU A 145 12.90 -14.48 -7.83
C LEU A 145 14.06 -14.44 -8.83
N PRO A 146 13.81 -13.99 -10.08
CA PRO A 146 14.85 -13.83 -11.07
C PRO A 146 15.84 -12.71 -10.68
N PRO A 147 16.97 -12.60 -11.39
CA PRO A 147 17.94 -11.54 -11.14
C PRO A 147 17.33 -10.12 -11.25
N PRO A 148 17.91 -9.12 -10.56
CA PRO A 148 17.42 -7.74 -10.56
C PRO A 148 17.17 -7.13 -11.94
N GLU A 149 17.98 -7.49 -12.93
CA GLU A 149 17.87 -6.95 -14.30
C GLU A 149 16.61 -7.44 -15.03
N VAL A 150 16.10 -8.61 -14.66
CA VAL A 150 14.82 -9.15 -15.18
C VAL A 150 13.66 -8.55 -14.39
N LEU A 151 13.78 -8.54 -13.06
CA LEU A 151 12.73 -8.02 -12.18
C LEU A 151 12.47 -6.52 -12.38
N ALA A 152 13.43 -5.77 -12.90
CA ALA A 152 13.25 -4.36 -13.28
C ALA A 152 12.16 -4.14 -14.35
N GLY A 153 11.73 -5.19 -15.06
CA GLY A 153 10.59 -5.18 -15.97
C GLY A 153 9.22 -5.21 -15.27
N THR A 154 9.17 -5.52 -13.98
CA THR A 154 7.96 -5.53 -13.14
C THR A 154 8.17 -4.64 -11.90
N PRO A 155 8.05 -3.30 -12.06
CA PRO A 155 8.40 -2.35 -11.01
C PRO A 155 7.77 -2.58 -9.64
N GLU A 156 6.47 -2.85 -9.61
CA GLU A 156 5.70 -3.13 -8.38
C GLU A 156 6.36 -4.29 -7.59
N VAL A 157 6.60 -5.42 -8.25
CA VAL A 157 7.23 -6.61 -7.65
C VAL A 157 8.67 -6.30 -7.19
N ALA A 158 9.43 -5.53 -7.96
CA ALA A 158 10.80 -5.18 -7.62
C ALA A 158 10.91 -4.32 -6.35
N ILE A 159 9.96 -3.39 -6.17
CA ILE A 159 9.86 -2.54 -4.98
C ILE A 159 9.47 -3.38 -3.78
N ASP A 160 8.39 -4.16 -3.88
CA ASP A 160 7.94 -5.05 -2.79
C ASP A 160 9.06 -6.01 -2.34
N ALA A 161 9.75 -6.63 -3.30
CA ALA A 161 10.88 -7.52 -3.00
C ALA A 161 12.05 -6.78 -2.30
N ALA A 162 12.29 -5.51 -2.66
CA ALA A 162 13.31 -4.69 -2.01
C ALA A 162 12.93 -4.35 -0.56
N GLU A 163 11.68 -3.97 -0.32
CA GLU A 163 11.15 -3.70 1.03
C GLU A 163 11.20 -4.95 1.91
N LEU A 164 10.77 -6.11 1.40
CA LEU A 164 10.88 -7.38 2.11
C LEU A 164 12.35 -7.74 2.43
N HIS A 165 13.29 -7.43 1.53
CA HIS A 165 14.72 -7.56 1.82
C HIS A 165 15.19 -6.61 2.93
N LEU A 166 14.64 -5.40 3.05
CA LEU A 166 14.95 -4.50 4.16
C LEU A 166 14.44 -5.04 5.49
N SER A 167 13.21 -5.55 5.52
CA SER A 167 12.63 -6.23 6.71
C SER A 167 13.46 -7.45 7.13
N LEU A 168 14.11 -8.13 6.18
CA LEU A 168 15.04 -9.24 6.46
C LEU A 168 16.47 -8.79 6.83
N GLY A 169 16.74 -7.49 6.94
CA GLY A 169 18.07 -6.93 7.22
C GLY A 169 19.07 -7.14 6.08
N GLN A 170 18.61 -7.15 4.83
CA GLN A 170 19.41 -7.40 3.62
C GLN A 170 19.48 -6.18 2.68
N PRO A 171 19.94 -5.00 3.14
CA PRO A 171 19.92 -3.78 2.35
C PRO A 171 20.80 -3.84 1.09
N ALA A 172 21.82 -4.70 1.05
CA ALA A 172 22.62 -4.91 -0.15
C ALA A 172 21.83 -5.57 -1.29
N ARG A 173 20.88 -6.46 -0.98
CA ARG A 173 20.01 -7.11 -1.97
C ARG A 173 18.93 -6.14 -2.44
N ALA A 174 18.28 -5.45 -1.50
CA ALA A 174 17.32 -4.39 -1.81
C ALA A 174 17.93 -3.31 -2.73
N ARG A 175 19.16 -2.84 -2.42
CA ARG A 175 19.88 -1.88 -3.26
C ARG A 175 20.04 -2.36 -4.71
N ALA A 176 20.37 -3.64 -4.91
CA ALA A 176 20.58 -4.17 -6.26
C ALA A 176 19.28 -4.15 -7.07
N LEU A 177 18.16 -4.53 -6.46
CA LEU A 177 16.83 -4.48 -7.08
C LEU A 177 16.46 -3.06 -7.49
N VAL A 178 16.52 -2.13 -6.54
CA VAL A 178 16.10 -0.74 -6.76
C VAL A 178 17.04 -0.03 -7.73
N GLN A 179 18.34 -0.31 -7.70
CA GLN A 179 19.28 0.27 -8.68
C GLN A 179 18.98 -0.22 -10.10
N SER A 180 18.72 -1.51 -10.28
CA SER A 180 18.32 -2.05 -11.59
C SER A 180 17.02 -1.43 -12.09
N LEU A 181 16.06 -1.21 -11.18
CA LEU A 181 14.81 -0.53 -11.50
C LEU A 181 15.04 0.91 -11.99
N ILE A 182 15.85 1.69 -11.27
CA ILE A 182 16.22 3.06 -11.64
C ILE A 182 16.96 3.11 -12.99
N ASP A 183 17.84 2.14 -13.25
CA ASP A 183 18.65 2.12 -14.47
C ASP A 183 17.83 1.72 -15.72
N ALA A 184 16.75 0.95 -15.55
CA ALA A 184 15.96 0.38 -16.64
C ALA A 184 14.70 1.18 -17.00
N ASN A 185 14.24 2.08 -16.13
CA ASN A 185 12.97 2.78 -16.28
C ASN A 185 13.14 4.29 -16.46
N GLU A 186 12.28 4.87 -17.29
CA GLU A 186 12.19 6.33 -17.51
C GLU A 186 10.87 6.91 -17.01
N ASP A 187 9.90 6.06 -16.65
CA ASP A 187 8.61 6.46 -16.11
C ASP A 187 8.77 7.14 -14.75
N GLU A 188 8.16 8.33 -14.59
CA GLU A 188 8.44 9.18 -13.45
C GLU A 188 7.78 8.70 -12.15
N GLU A 189 6.60 8.10 -12.25
CA GLU A 189 5.87 7.52 -11.12
C GLU A 189 6.68 6.35 -10.55
N THR A 190 7.05 5.40 -11.42
CA THR A 190 7.94 4.29 -11.09
C THR A 190 9.25 4.77 -10.47
N LEU A 191 9.88 5.79 -11.06
CA LEU A 191 11.12 6.35 -10.54
C LEU A 191 10.94 7.02 -9.18
N ALA A 192 9.79 7.66 -8.91
CA ALA A 192 9.53 8.30 -7.63
C ALA A 192 9.55 7.26 -6.51
N ASP A 193 8.85 6.14 -6.71
CA ASP A 193 8.79 5.03 -5.77
C ASP A 193 10.14 4.32 -5.64
N ALA A 194 10.84 4.10 -6.75
CA ALA A 194 12.18 3.53 -6.73
C ALA A 194 13.17 4.40 -5.94
N TRP A 195 13.16 5.72 -6.14
CA TRP A 195 14.03 6.63 -5.39
C TRP A 195 13.65 6.71 -3.90
N HIS A 196 12.36 6.61 -3.57
CA HIS A 196 11.93 6.57 -2.17
C HIS A 196 12.45 5.30 -1.49
N THR A 197 12.24 4.14 -2.13
CA THR A 197 12.77 2.85 -1.68
C THR A 197 14.29 2.87 -1.55
N MET A 198 15.00 3.53 -2.48
CA MET A 198 16.46 3.72 -2.37
C MET A 198 16.82 4.54 -1.12
N GLY A 199 16.03 5.54 -0.75
CA GLY A 199 16.18 6.27 0.51
C GLY A 199 16.15 5.35 1.72
N LEU A 200 15.14 4.48 1.81
CA LEU A 200 15.00 3.47 2.87
C LEU A 200 16.20 2.49 2.88
N VAL A 201 16.65 2.05 1.71
CA VAL A 201 17.84 1.19 1.55
C VAL A 201 19.10 1.84 2.12
N GLU A 202 19.32 3.11 1.81
CA GLU A 202 20.51 3.83 2.24
C GLU A 202 20.45 4.19 3.73
N GLU A 203 19.25 4.44 4.26
CA GLU A 203 19.01 4.57 5.70
C GLU A 203 19.38 3.29 6.46
N ALA A 204 18.83 2.14 6.03
CA ALA A 204 19.14 0.83 6.62
C ALA A 204 20.64 0.47 6.50
N SER A 205 21.33 1.04 5.50
CA SER A 205 22.78 0.87 5.31
C SER A 205 23.63 1.86 6.13
N GLY A 206 23.03 2.89 6.71
CA GLY A 206 23.72 3.97 7.41
C GLY A 206 24.46 4.95 6.51
N ASP A 207 24.16 5.01 5.20
CA ASP A 207 24.72 6.01 4.28
C ASP A 207 23.82 7.25 4.21
N GLU A 208 23.99 8.12 5.20
CA GLU A 208 23.24 9.37 5.34
C GLU A 208 23.35 10.28 4.11
N THR A 209 24.48 10.25 3.38
CA THR A 209 24.66 11.10 2.21
C THR A 209 23.91 10.54 1.00
N ALA A 210 23.91 9.22 0.82
CA ALA A 210 23.14 8.58 -0.24
C ALA A 210 21.63 8.67 0.02
N LYS A 211 21.21 8.47 1.27
CA LYS A 211 19.83 8.65 1.73
C LYS A 211 19.27 10.02 1.36
N ARG A 212 19.95 11.10 1.76
CA ARG A 212 19.53 12.48 1.42
C ARG A 212 19.44 12.72 -0.09
N ARG A 213 20.35 12.16 -0.88
CA ARG A 213 20.29 12.29 -2.34
C ARG A 213 19.05 11.59 -2.90
N ALA A 214 18.76 10.39 -2.42
CA ALA A 214 17.59 9.62 -2.84
C ALA A 214 16.29 10.36 -2.47
N TRP A 215 16.17 10.82 -1.23
CA TRP A 215 15.01 11.59 -0.76
C TRP A 215 14.80 12.92 -1.49
N VAL A 216 15.86 13.67 -1.78
CA VAL A 216 15.74 14.88 -2.63
C VAL A 216 15.22 14.50 -4.01
N ARG A 217 15.65 13.36 -4.57
CA ARG A 217 15.20 12.92 -5.88
C ARG A 217 13.72 12.49 -5.87
N THR A 218 13.29 11.77 -4.85
CA THR A 218 11.87 11.44 -4.60
C THR A 218 11.02 12.71 -4.54
N HIS A 219 11.41 13.69 -3.71
CA HIS A 219 10.68 14.95 -3.58
C HIS A 219 10.54 15.67 -4.93
N GLU A 220 11.62 15.76 -5.72
CA GLU A 220 11.58 16.42 -7.05
C GLU A 220 10.69 15.69 -8.07
N LEU A 221 10.50 14.38 -7.92
CA LEU A 221 9.58 13.59 -8.75
C LEU A 221 8.13 13.79 -8.29
N ASP A 222 7.85 13.57 -7.01
CA ASP A 222 6.52 13.71 -6.42
C ASP A 222 5.94 15.13 -6.58
N GLU A 223 6.78 16.17 -6.46
CA GLU A 223 6.38 17.56 -6.67
C GLU A 223 5.89 17.81 -8.09
N ARG A 224 6.54 17.22 -9.11
CA ARG A 224 6.14 17.39 -10.51
C ARG A 224 4.89 16.59 -10.86
N LEU A 225 4.82 15.33 -10.43
CA LEU A 225 3.64 14.48 -10.62
C LEU A 225 2.38 15.14 -10.04
N SER A 226 2.53 15.83 -8.90
CA SER A 226 1.40 16.54 -8.28
C SER A 226 1.04 17.84 -8.98
N ALA A 227 2.02 18.54 -9.56
CA ALA A 227 1.74 19.73 -10.35
C ALA A 227 0.97 19.38 -11.64
N GLU A 228 1.10 18.15 -12.12
CA GLU A 228 0.41 17.63 -13.31
C GLU A 228 -0.99 17.06 -12.96
N ASN A 229 -1.16 16.49 -11.78
CA ASN A 229 -2.43 15.95 -11.27
C ASN A 229 -3.23 17.03 -10.51
N GLU A 230 -4.03 17.84 -11.22
CA GLU A 230 -4.90 18.88 -10.62
C GLU A 230 -6.10 18.34 -9.81
N THR A 231 -6.28 17.01 -9.73
CA THR A 231 -7.42 16.36 -9.06
C THR A 231 -7.06 15.88 -7.66
N PHE A 232 -6.69 16.79 -6.76
CA PHE A 232 -6.67 16.48 -5.32
C PHE A 232 -8.07 16.68 -4.76
N ALA A 233 -8.71 15.60 -4.30
CA ALA A 233 -10.12 15.59 -3.92
C ALA A 233 -10.44 16.51 -2.74
N ALA A 234 -9.51 16.62 -1.77
CA ALA A 234 -9.67 17.46 -0.59
C ALA A 234 -8.74 18.68 -0.59
N ASP A 235 -9.26 19.87 -0.35
CA ASP A 235 -8.42 21.05 -0.16
C ASP A 235 -7.85 21.15 1.28
N ALA A 236 -7.05 22.19 1.55
CA ALA A 236 -6.44 22.36 2.87
C ALA A 236 -7.49 22.64 3.97
N GLU A 237 -8.61 23.27 3.64
CA GLU A 237 -9.68 23.55 4.61
C GLU A 237 -10.43 22.27 4.97
N GLU A 238 -10.65 21.38 4.01
CA GLU A 238 -11.27 20.08 4.21
C GLU A 238 -10.40 19.17 5.09
N VAL A 239 -9.10 19.05 4.80
CA VAL A 239 -8.15 18.31 5.66
C VAL A 239 -8.11 18.90 7.07
N GLN A 240 -8.09 20.23 7.19
CA GLN A 240 -8.12 20.90 8.49
C GLN A 240 -9.41 20.59 9.28
N ALA A 241 -10.56 20.50 8.60
CA ALA A 241 -11.83 20.16 9.22
C ALA A 241 -11.87 18.71 9.70
N ILE A 242 -11.34 17.77 8.91
CA ILE A 242 -11.20 16.36 9.29
C ILE A 242 -10.27 16.24 10.51
N ALA A 243 -9.09 16.86 10.46
CA ALA A 243 -8.14 16.84 11.58
C ALA A 243 -8.75 17.44 12.86
N ALA A 244 -9.57 18.49 12.75
CA ALA A 244 -10.29 19.05 13.88
C ALA A 244 -11.36 18.09 14.45
N SER A 245 -12.04 17.33 13.59
CA SER A 245 -12.98 16.29 14.03
C SER A 245 -12.25 15.16 14.77
N ALA A 246 -11.16 14.64 14.19
CA ALA A 246 -10.31 13.62 14.81
C ALA A 246 -9.74 14.10 16.15
N PHE A 247 -9.34 15.37 16.24
CA PHE A 247 -8.90 15.96 17.52
C PHE A 247 -10.00 15.93 18.58
N GLU A 248 -11.26 16.20 18.22
CA GLU A 248 -12.38 16.22 19.17
C GLU A 248 -12.72 14.83 19.75
N GLU A 249 -12.39 13.77 19.02
CA GLU A 249 -12.54 12.37 19.44
C GLU A 249 -11.53 11.96 20.53
N LEU A 250 -10.41 12.69 20.63
CA LEU A 250 -9.41 12.44 21.67
C LEU A 250 -10.01 12.59 23.08
N PRO A 251 -9.53 11.77 24.05
CA PRO A 251 -9.90 11.93 25.44
C PRO A 251 -9.71 13.36 25.93
N ALA A 252 -10.65 13.88 26.71
CA ALA A 252 -10.64 15.28 27.17
C ALA A 252 -9.33 15.70 27.88
N LYS A 253 -8.65 14.74 28.52
CA LYS A 253 -7.34 14.97 29.13
C LYS A 253 -6.25 15.22 28.07
N ALA A 254 -6.23 14.44 26.99
CA ALA A 254 -5.28 14.61 25.89
C ALA A 254 -5.49 15.94 25.17
N ARG A 255 -6.74 16.27 24.82
CA ARG A 255 -7.09 17.57 24.21
C ARG A 255 -6.63 18.76 25.03
N LYS A 256 -6.79 18.71 26.36
CA LYS A 256 -6.33 19.77 27.26
C LYS A 256 -4.81 19.95 27.23
N LEU A 257 -4.05 18.88 27.06
CA LEU A 257 -2.59 18.93 27.00
C LEU A 257 -2.09 19.45 25.64
N LEU A 258 -2.82 19.12 24.57
CA LEU A 258 -2.54 19.57 23.20
C LEU A 258 -3.07 20.97 22.88
N GLN A 259 -3.80 21.65 23.77
CA GLN A 259 -4.48 22.93 23.50
C GLN A 259 -3.55 24.05 22.95
N ASN A 260 -2.24 23.94 23.15
CA ASN A 260 -1.22 24.90 22.70
C ASN A 260 -0.29 24.31 21.62
N VAL A 261 -0.64 23.15 21.05
CA VAL A 261 0.08 22.50 19.95
C VAL A 261 -0.74 22.73 18.69
N PRO A 262 -0.41 23.74 17.86
CA PRO A 262 -1.10 23.94 16.58
C PRO A 262 -0.95 22.71 15.69
N ILE A 263 -2.05 22.37 15.01
CA ILE A 263 -2.08 21.42 13.91
C ILE A 263 -2.06 22.26 12.64
N LEU A 264 -1.02 22.12 11.83
CA LEU A 264 -0.80 22.83 10.58
C LEU A 264 -0.97 21.87 9.42
N ILE A 265 -1.52 22.36 8.31
CA ILE A 265 -1.61 21.61 7.06
C ILE A 265 -0.61 22.24 6.08
N ASP A 266 0.35 21.45 5.63
CA ASP A 266 1.24 21.78 4.52
C ASP A 266 1.01 20.78 3.40
N ASP A 267 1.41 21.14 2.18
CA ASP A 267 1.24 20.25 1.02
C ASP A 267 2.21 19.05 1.12
N ARG A 268 3.47 19.31 1.50
CA ARG A 268 4.59 18.36 1.58
C ARG A 268 5.68 18.84 2.55
N PRO A 269 6.58 17.95 2.99
CA PRO A 269 7.83 18.33 3.65
C PRO A 269 8.62 19.35 2.82
N GLY A 270 9.21 20.36 3.47
CA GLY A 270 9.97 21.38 2.74
C GLY A 270 11.27 20.84 2.15
N ARG A 271 11.67 21.30 0.97
CA ARG A 271 12.90 20.85 0.28
C ARG A 271 14.16 20.94 1.14
N ASP A 272 14.29 21.97 1.96
CA ASP A 272 15.43 22.13 2.87
C ASP A 272 15.43 21.07 3.98
N GLU A 273 14.25 20.71 4.50
CA GLU A 273 14.10 19.65 5.51
C GLU A 273 14.43 18.29 4.91
N VAL A 274 13.96 18.02 3.68
CA VAL A 274 14.30 16.80 2.93
C VAL A 274 15.81 16.71 2.67
N ALA A 275 16.44 17.82 2.27
CA ALA A 275 17.89 17.87 2.08
C ALA A 275 18.69 17.66 3.38
N GLU A 276 18.08 17.94 4.54
CA GLU A 276 18.64 17.67 5.87
C GLU A 276 18.41 16.22 6.33
N GLY A 277 17.59 15.45 5.63
CA GLY A 277 17.30 14.07 5.95
C GLY A 277 15.91 13.84 6.55
N LEU A 278 14.91 14.64 6.18
CA LEU A 278 13.51 14.31 6.43
C LEU A 278 12.98 13.46 5.27
N ASP A 279 12.24 12.39 5.57
CA ASP A 279 11.58 11.60 4.53
C ASP A 279 10.53 12.47 3.80
N PRO A 280 10.60 12.59 2.46
CA PRO A 280 9.70 13.43 1.68
C PRO A 280 8.24 12.94 1.65
N ARG A 281 7.98 11.69 2.03
CA ARG A 281 6.67 11.04 1.98
C ARG A 281 6.00 10.84 3.34
N LEU A 282 6.56 11.42 4.41
CA LEU A 282 5.89 11.48 5.73
C LEU A 282 4.46 12.00 5.60
N LEU A 283 3.53 11.38 6.31
CA LEU A 283 2.13 11.78 6.36
C LEU A 283 1.90 12.89 7.39
N GLY A 284 2.61 12.80 8.52
CA GLY A 284 2.62 13.76 9.61
C GLY A 284 4.03 14.03 10.13
N LEU A 285 4.16 15.06 10.95
CA LEU A 285 5.37 15.32 11.73
C LEU A 285 5.06 16.14 12.99
N PHE A 286 5.34 15.57 14.15
CA PHE A 286 5.47 16.28 15.41
C PHE A 286 6.82 16.99 15.47
N ARG A 287 6.79 18.31 15.70
CA ARG A 287 7.99 19.13 15.92
C ARG A 287 8.01 19.65 17.35
N GLY A 288 9.19 19.62 17.95
CA GLY A 288 9.47 20.15 19.28
C GLY A 288 9.84 19.06 20.28
N LEU A 289 10.07 19.45 21.54
CA LEU A 289 10.38 18.49 22.60
C LEU A 289 9.11 17.75 23.03
N PRO A 290 9.10 16.41 23.12
CA PRO A 290 8.00 15.66 23.72
C PRO A 290 7.65 16.14 25.14
N MET A 291 6.42 15.90 25.59
CA MET A 291 5.94 16.33 26.91
C MET A 291 6.81 15.84 28.07
N PRO A 292 7.17 14.55 28.17
CA PRO A 292 7.95 14.05 29.30
C PRO A 292 9.34 14.70 29.39
N GLU A 293 9.95 14.98 28.24
CA GLU A 293 11.26 15.61 28.15
C GLU A 293 11.21 17.08 28.59
N GLU A 294 10.22 17.84 28.13
CA GLU A 294 10.09 19.25 28.53
C GLU A 294 9.75 19.40 30.02
N GLU A 295 8.93 18.51 30.58
CA GLU A 295 8.67 18.50 32.04
C GLU A 295 9.97 18.30 32.84
N THR A 296 10.94 17.58 32.26
CA THR A 296 12.22 17.25 32.89
C THR A 296 13.29 18.33 32.61
N MET A 297 13.37 18.83 31.39
CA MET A 297 14.44 19.71 30.89
C MET A 297 14.06 21.21 30.91
N GLY A 298 12.77 21.54 31.08
CA GLY A 298 12.22 22.88 30.88
C GLY A 298 11.88 23.15 29.40
N PRO A 299 11.29 24.31 29.09
CA PRO A 299 10.87 24.65 27.73
C PRO A 299 12.06 24.65 26.76
N GLY A 300 11.94 23.85 25.70
CA GLY A 300 12.95 23.75 24.64
C GLY A 300 12.94 24.94 23.68
N PRO A 301 13.95 25.05 22.80
CA PRO A 301 13.88 25.96 21.68
C PRO A 301 12.83 25.47 20.67
N GLY A 302 11.87 26.33 20.32
CA GLY A 302 10.84 26.05 19.31
C GLY A 302 9.43 25.93 19.89
N LEU A 303 8.43 26.14 19.04
CA LEU A 303 7.04 25.85 19.38
C LEU A 303 6.74 24.40 19.03
N ARG A 304 6.03 23.71 19.91
CA ARG A 304 5.46 22.42 19.58
C ARG A 304 4.42 22.59 18.49
N GLN A 305 4.43 21.72 17.49
CA GLN A 305 3.41 21.70 16.45
C GLN A 305 3.30 20.31 15.86
N ILE A 306 2.12 20.02 15.31
CA ILE A 306 1.88 18.86 14.46
C ILE A 306 1.68 19.41 13.05
N VAL A 307 2.41 18.88 12.08
CA VAL A 307 2.22 19.21 10.66
C VAL A 307 1.65 17.97 9.99
N LEU A 308 0.56 18.13 9.23
CA LEU A 308 0.00 17.08 8.37
C LEU A 308 0.28 17.45 6.92
N TYR A 309 0.76 16.48 6.14
CA TYR A 309 1.19 16.68 4.75
C TYR A 309 0.11 16.22 3.78
N ARG A 310 -0.73 17.16 3.32
CA ARG A 310 -1.94 16.91 2.54
C ARG A 310 -1.72 16.02 1.32
N HIS A 311 -0.74 16.35 0.47
CA HIS A 311 -0.56 15.58 -0.76
C HIS A 311 -0.01 14.17 -0.48
N ASN A 312 0.72 13.99 0.62
CA ASN A 312 1.22 12.67 1.02
C ASN A 312 0.08 11.80 1.57
N LEU A 313 -0.81 12.38 2.38
CA LEU A 313 -2.05 11.74 2.84
C LEU A 313 -2.94 11.33 1.67
N GLN A 314 -3.12 12.21 0.69
CA GLN A 314 -3.93 11.92 -0.52
C GLN A 314 -3.31 10.86 -1.42
N ARG A 315 -1.98 10.71 -1.41
CA ARG A 315 -1.30 9.68 -2.19
C ARG A 315 -1.64 8.27 -1.70
N VAL A 316 -1.85 8.11 -0.39
CA VAL A 316 -2.12 6.80 0.23
C VAL A 316 -3.62 6.55 0.45
N ALA A 317 -4.46 7.59 0.33
CA ALA A 317 -5.89 7.53 0.52
C ALA A 317 -6.66 7.70 -0.80
N PRO A 318 -7.16 6.61 -1.42
CA PRO A 318 -7.82 6.66 -2.72
C PRO A 318 -9.19 7.37 -2.73
N ASP A 319 -9.85 7.51 -1.58
CA ASP A 319 -11.17 8.12 -1.44
C ASP A 319 -11.35 8.95 -0.15
N ASP A 320 -12.41 9.76 -0.08
CA ASP A 320 -12.67 10.66 1.06
C ASP A 320 -12.80 9.94 2.41
N MET A 321 -13.33 8.71 2.44
CA MET A 321 -13.47 7.95 3.69
C MET A 321 -12.11 7.43 4.14
N SER A 322 -11.33 6.88 3.21
CA SER A 322 -9.95 6.45 3.48
C SER A 322 -9.08 7.63 3.93
N LEU A 323 -9.26 8.82 3.33
CA LEU A 323 -8.51 10.02 3.69
C LEU A 323 -8.85 10.49 5.11
N ALA A 324 -10.13 10.44 5.48
CA ALA A 324 -10.55 10.81 6.82
C ALA A 324 -9.97 9.90 7.89
N GLU A 325 -9.94 8.59 7.61
CA GLU A 325 -9.34 7.60 8.49
C GLU A 325 -7.81 7.77 8.58
N GLU A 326 -7.15 8.00 7.45
CA GLU A 326 -5.70 8.20 7.40
C GLU A 326 -5.26 9.45 8.19
N ILE A 327 -5.98 10.57 8.01
CA ILE A 327 -5.76 11.78 8.81
C ILE A 327 -5.94 11.50 10.31
N ARG A 328 -6.93 10.68 10.67
CA ARG A 328 -7.19 10.30 12.06
C ARG A 328 -6.03 9.49 12.62
N VAL A 329 -5.58 8.45 11.92
CA VAL A 329 -4.45 7.59 12.33
C VAL A 329 -3.17 8.42 12.44
N THR A 330 -2.82 9.18 11.40
CA THR A 330 -1.65 10.06 11.38
C THR A 330 -1.68 11.06 12.55
N LEU A 331 -2.81 11.72 12.82
CA LEU A 331 -2.90 12.66 13.95
C LEU A 331 -2.71 11.98 15.31
N LEU A 332 -3.21 10.75 15.46
CA LEU A 332 -3.04 9.95 16.68
C LEU A 332 -1.58 9.52 16.86
N HIS A 333 -0.90 9.12 15.78
CA HIS A 333 0.53 8.82 15.74
C HIS A 333 1.35 10.00 16.27
N GLU A 334 1.19 11.18 15.67
CA GLU A 334 1.94 12.38 16.06
C GLU A 334 1.62 12.84 17.49
N THR A 335 0.38 12.63 17.91
CA THR A 335 -0.04 12.86 19.29
C THR A 335 0.68 11.91 20.25
N GLY A 336 0.91 10.65 19.85
CA GLY A 336 1.67 9.69 20.62
C GLY A 336 3.13 10.11 20.80
N HIS A 337 3.80 10.56 19.73
CA HIS A 337 5.13 11.15 19.84
C HIS A 337 5.18 12.37 20.77
N PHE A 338 4.15 13.23 20.74
CA PHE A 338 4.03 14.31 21.72
C PHE A 338 3.99 13.81 23.16
N PHE A 339 3.36 12.65 23.42
CA PHE A 339 3.36 12.00 24.74
C PHE A 339 4.65 11.22 25.05
N GLY A 340 5.57 11.11 24.09
CA GLY A 340 6.84 10.41 24.23
C GLY A 340 6.75 8.91 23.98
N LEU A 341 5.74 8.46 23.22
CA LEU A 341 5.68 7.08 22.71
C LEU A 341 6.71 6.89 21.58
N ASP A 342 7.37 5.75 21.57
CA ASP A 342 8.21 5.30 20.47
C ASP A 342 7.42 4.54 19.40
N GLU A 343 8.07 4.20 18.27
CA GLU A 343 7.42 3.52 17.14
C GLU A 343 6.85 2.15 17.54
N ASP A 344 7.58 1.36 18.34
CA ASP A 344 7.14 0.04 18.81
C ASP A 344 5.85 0.16 19.66
N GLU A 345 5.74 1.21 20.49
CA GLU A 345 4.54 1.49 21.27
C GLU A 345 3.34 1.95 20.41
N LEU A 346 3.59 2.63 19.29
CA LEU A 346 2.56 3.10 18.36
C LEU A 346 2.03 1.96 17.49
N GLU A 347 2.90 1.12 16.95
CA GLU A 347 2.54 -0.08 16.19
C GLU A 347 1.65 -1.00 17.04
N ALA A 348 2.00 -1.19 18.33
CA ALA A 348 1.18 -1.98 19.25
C ALA A 348 -0.23 -1.42 19.50
N LEU A 349 -0.48 -0.15 19.17
CA LEU A 349 -1.77 0.52 19.23
C LEU A 349 -2.52 0.52 17.89
N GLY A 350 -1.91 -0.01 16.82
CA GLY A 350 -2.43 0.02 15.45
C GLY A 350 -2.41 1.42 14.87
N LEU A 351 -1.31 2.15 15.08
CA LEU A 351 -1.06 3.50 14.60
C LEU A 351 0.23 3.54 13.76
N ASP A 352 0.44 2.52 12.93
CA ASP A 352 1.59 2.35 12.03
C ASP A 352 1.41 2.99 10.65
#